data_AF-A0A1B6I5Y3-F1
#
_entry.id   AF-A0A1B6I5Y3-F1
#
_cell.length_a   1.000
_cell.length_b   1.000
_cell.length_c   1.000
_cell.angle_alpha   90.00
_cell.angle_beta   90.00
_cell.angle_gamma   90.00
#
_symmetry.space_group_name_H-M   'P 1'
#
loop_
_entity.id
_entity.type
_entity.pdbx_description
1 polymer ?
#
loop_
_entity_poly.entity_id
_entity_poly.type
_entity_poly.pdbx_seq_one_letter_code
_entity_poly.pdbx_strand_id
1 'polypeptide(L)'
;MNTTKMILCKLNSPTTGLSMQSIHSYFLKKSLHTSAVCHKIQAGRYKKSVKGDKPLTYEMAMRPEAIAHTKSWNSWNTSNLVGGLRPSETAVDDEFIRRFVTGTWHNLFLSEIIIKRQHNLIRVAGIVHRGIPARKMYFLIGYTEELLSYWLQCPLKLELQTVDDRKDVVFKYI
;
A
#
# COMPACT_ATOMS: atom_id res chain seq x y z
N MET A 1 10.35 12.19 -41.91
CA MET A 1 9.15 13.04 -41.81
C MET A 1 8.91 13.26 -40.32
N ASN A 2 9.11 14.42 -39.68
CA ASN A 2 8.96 15.80 -40.15
C ASN A 2 10.14 16.70 -39.78
N THR A 3 10.47 17.54 -40.75
CA THR A 3 11.41 18.66 -40.76
C THR A 3 10.87 19.89 -40.05
N THR A 4 11.73 20.60 -39.33
CA THR A 4 11.70 22.08 -39.20
C THR A 4 13.07 22.53 -38.68
N LYS A 5 14.04 22.79 -39.57
CA LYS A 5 14.46 24.14 -40.00
C LYS A 5 14.66 25.10 -38.82
N MET A 6 15.86 25.09 -38.24
CA MET A 6 16.38 26.25 -37.52
C MET A 6 16.82 27.29 -38.55
N ILE A 7 16.13 28.43 -38.53
CA ILE A 7 16.47 29.62 -39.30
C ILE A 7 17.80 30.15 -38.76
N LEU A 8 18.84 30.10 -39.60
CA LEU A 8 20.14 30.71 -39.34
C LEU A 8 19.99 32.23 -39.48
N CYS A 9 19.74 32.93 -38.37
CA CYS A 9 19.90 34.38 -38.31
C CYS A 9 21.39 34.70 -38.42
N LYS A 10 21.84 35.07 -39.62
CA LYS A 10 23.09 35.80 -39.83
C LYS A 10 23.03 37.11 -39.05
N LEU A 11 23.81 37.21 -37.97
CA LEU A 11 24.16 38.49 -37.37
C LEU A 11 25.58 38.82 -37.83
N ASN A 12 25.64 39.67 -38.85
CA ASN A 12 26.87 40.37 -39.23
C ASN A 12 27.32 41.20 -38.02
N SER A 13 28.53 40.94 -37.52
CA SER A 13 29.16 41.74 -36.47
C SER A 13 29.71 43.05 -37.05
N PRO A 14 29.38 44.23 -36.50
CA PRO A 14 30.32 45.33 -36.47
C PRO A 14 31.17 45.20 -35.20
N THR A 15 32.47 45.17 -35.43
CA THR A 15 33.53 45.29 -34.43
C THR A 15 33.39 46.60 -33.63
N THR A 16 33.09 46.52 -32.34
CA THR A 16 33.54 47.49 -31.32
C THR A 16 33.45 46.83 -29.94
N GLY A 17 34.44 47.13 -29.09
CA GLY A 17 34.80 46.35 -27.91
C GLY A 17 33.69 46.22 -26.85
N LEU A 18 33.48 44.99 -26.39
CA LEU A 18 32.78 44.69 -25.15
C LEU A 18 33.65 43.70 -24.36
N SER A 19 33.91 44.05 -23.11
CA SER A 19 34.78 43.34 -22.18
C SER A 19 34.40 41.86 -22.02
N MET A 20 35.39 40.99 -21.90
CA MET A 20 35.26 39.54 -21.61
C MET A 20 34.40 39.23 -20.38
N GLN A 21 34.15 40.22 -19.51
CA GLN A 21 33.32 40.12 -18.32
C GLN A 21 31.81 40.10 -18.63
N SER A 22 31.38 40.66 -19.78
CA SER A 22 29.96 40.63 -20.16
C SER A 22 29.51 39.29 -20.73
N ILE A 23 30.42 38.46 -21.23
CA ILE A 23 30.06 37.16 -21.85
C ILE A 23 29.73 36.12 -20.76
N HIS A 24 30.38 36.21 -19.60
CA HIS A 24 30.19 35.25 -18.50
C HIS A 24 28.79 35.36 -17.84
N SER A 25 28.23 36.57 -17.78
CA SER A 25 26.91 36.82 -17.16
C SER A 25 25.72 36.35 -18.01
N TYR A 26 25.89 36.24 -19.34
CA TYR A 26 24.85 35.73 -20.24
C TYR A 26 24.76 34.20 -20.26
N PHE A 27 25.86 33.48 -19.99
CA PHE A 27 25.87 32.01 -19.99
C PHE A 27 25.18 31.42 -18.75
N LEU A 28 25.25 32.10 -17.60
CA LEU A 28 24.61 31.65 -16.36
C LEU A 28 23.08 31.75 -16.37
N LYS A 29 22.49 32.48 -17.32
CA LYS A 29 21.04 32.70 -17.42
C LYS A 29 20.28 31.63 -18.20
N LYS A 30 20.96 30.63 -18.79
CA LYS A 30 20.29 29.49 -19.43
C LYS A 30 20.34 28.25 -18.54
N SER A 31 19.14 27.83 -18.12
CA SER A 31 18.74 26.46 -17.77
C SER A 31 18.74 25.98 -16.29
N LEU A 32 18.30 26.82 -15.34
CA LEU A 32 17.64 26.28 -14.14
C LEU A 32 16.12 26.35 -14.32
N HIS A 33 15.54 25.26 -14.82
CA HIS A 33 14.08 25.05 -14.77
C HIS A 33 13.71 24.56 -13.36
N THR A 34 13.52 25.49 -12.44
CA THR A 34 13.04 25.20 -11.07
C THR A 34 11.51 25.12 -11.08
N SER A 35 10.95 24.07 -11.70
CA SER A 35 9.54 23.74 -11.43
C SER A 35 9.40 23.33 -9.96
N ALA A 36 8.39 23.85 -9.26
CA ALA A 36 8.03 23.38 -7.94
C ALA A 36 7.87 21.84 -7.98
N VAL A 37 8.49 21.13 -7.03
CA VAL A 37 8.31 19.68 -6.89
C VAL A 37 6.85 19.46 -6.51
N CYS A 38 6.04 19.00 -7.46
CA CYS A 38 4.69 18.54 -7.18
C CYS A 38 4.77 17.30 -6.28
N HIS A 39 4.78 17.47 -4.96
CA HIS A 39 4.81 16.38 -3.98
C HIS A 39 3.46 15.66 -3.96
N LYS A 40 3.27 14.75 -4.92
CA LYS A 40 2.06 13.91 -4.98
C LYS A 40 2.14 12.84 -3.89
N ILE A 41 1.35 12.99 -2.83
CA ILE A 41 1.22 11.98 -1.75
C ILE A 41 0.84 10.61 -2.36
N GLN A 42 1.72 9.62 -2.22
CA GLN A 42 1.53 8.25 -2.76
C GLN A 42 1.11 7.22 -1.70
N ALA A 43 1.37 7.47 -0.42
CA ALA A 43 1.15 6.50 0.65
C ALA A 43 -0.32 6.07 0.70
N GLY A 44 -0.56 4.75 0.68
CA GLY A 44 -1.89 4.13 0.77
C GLY A 44 -2.89 4.58 -0.30
N ARG A 45 -2.41 5.01 -1.48
CA ARG A 45 -3.27 5.43 -2.60
C ARG A 45 -2.97 4.61 -3.85
N TYR A 46 -3.99 3.98 -4.41
CA TYR A 46 -3.89 3.30 -5.70
C TYR A 46 -3.97 4.30 -6.85
N LYS A 47 -3.06 4.17 -7.82
CA LYS A 47 -3.11 4.94 -9.07
C LYS A 47 -4.29 4.47 -9.92
N LYS A 48 -5.02 5.43 -10.50
CA LYS A 48 -6.12 5.19 -11.44
C LYS A 48 -5.62 4.34 -12.62
N SER A 49 -6.38 3.33 -13.01
CA SER A 49 -6.06 2.53 -14.19
C SER A 49 -6.33 3.34 -15.45
N VAL A 50 -5.57 3.09 -16.51
CA VAL A 50 -5.80 3.74 -17.81
C VAL A 50 -7.16 3.33 -18.38
N LYS A 51 -7.55 2.07 -18.18
CA LYS A 51 -8.82 1.51 -18.66
C LYS A 51 -9.97 1.62 -17.66
N GLY A 52 -9.68 1.87 -16.39
CA GLY A 52 -10.68 1.84 -15.32
C GLY A 52 -11.06 0.44 -14.82
N ASP A 53 -10.35 -0.61 -15.27
CA ASP A 53 -10.74 -2.00 -15.01
C ASP A 53 -10.24 -2.57 -13.67
N LYS A 54 -9.51 -1.79 -12.86
CA LYS A 54 -8.84 -2.34 -11.66
C LYS A 54 -9.82 -2.40 -10.48
N PRO A 55 -10.18 -3.60 -9.98
CA PRO A 55 -11.07 -3.73 -8.83
C PRO A 55 -10.32 -3.39 -7.54
N LEU A 56 -10.98 -2.66 -6.64
CA LEU A 56 -10.53 -2.41 -5.28
C LEU A 56 -11.56 -2.88 -4.27
N THR A 57 -11.07 -3.46 -3.18
CA THR A 57 -11.87 -3.74 -1.98
C THR A 57 -12.10 -2.45 -1.20
N TYR A 58 -13.02 -2.49 -0.25
CA TYR A 58 -13.35 -1.34 0.60
C TYR A 58 -12.12 -0.72 1.28
N GLU A 59 -11.29 -1.56 1.93
CA GLU A 59 -10.06 -1.11 2.62
C GLU A 59 -9.05 -0.44 1.67
N MET A 60 -8.87 -1.02 0.48
CA MET A 60 -7.97 -0.51 -0.55
C MET A 60 -8.48 0.79 -1.19
N ALA A 61 -9.80 0.94 -1.30
CA ALA A 61 -10.43 2.09 -1.95
C ALA A 61 -10.29 3.38 -1.14
N MET A 62 -10.02 3.27 0.17
CA MET A 62 -10.08 4.39 1.10
C MET A 62 -8.69 4.97 1.44
N ARG A 63 -8.59 6.30 1.40
CA ARG A 63 -7.34 7.04 1.65
C ARG A 63 -6.90 6.90 3.12
N PRO A 64 -5.59 6.99 3.43
CA PRO A 64 -5.09 6.89 4.81
C PRO A 64 -5.64 7.95 5.76
N GLU A 65 -5.89 9.16 5.26
CA GLU A 65 -6.46 10.28 6.05
C GLU A 65 -7.87 9.98 6.59
N ALA A 66 -8.57 8.99 6.03
CA ALA A 66 -9.92 8.63 6.45
C ALA A 66 -9.97 7.43 7.41
N ILE A 67 -8.82 7.01 7.94
CA ILE A 67 -8.76 6.12 9.10
C ILE A 67 -9.48 6.81 10.27
N ALA A 68 -10.30 6.06 10.99
CA ALA A 68 -11.23 6.50 12.03
C ALA A 68 -12.47 7.30 11.56
N HIS A 69 -12.58 7.66 10.28
CA HIS A 69 -13.76 8.33 9.73
C HIS A 69 -14.66 7.39 8.94
N THR A 70 -14.09 6.78 7.89
CA THR A 70 -14.80 5.82 7.04
C THR A 70 -14.25 4.42 7.22
N LYS A 71 -12.93 4.28 7.40
CA LYS A 71 -12.28 2.98 7.64
C LYS A 71 -11.74 2.87 9.06
N SER A 72 -11.75 1.65 9.59
CA SER A 72 -11.23 1.35 10.93
C SER A 72 -9.77 0.86 10.88
N TRP A 73 -9.27 0.36 12.01
CA TRP A 73 -7.96 -0.29 12.10
C TRP A 73 -8.05 -1.79 11.82
N ASN A 74 -6.99 -2.34 11.21
CA ASN A 74 -6.88 -3.76 10.91
C ASN A 74 -6.33 -4.60 12.08
N SER A 75 -5.73 -3.95 13.08
CA SER A 75 -5.33 -4.59 14.33
C SER A 75 -5.94 -3.84 15.51
N TRP A 76 -6.59 -4.59 16.39
CA TRP A 76 -7.20 -4.09 17.61
C TRP A 76 -6.48 -4.69 18.81
N ASN A 77 -5.82 -3.84 19.59
CA ASN A 77 -5.09 -4.20 20.80
C ASN A 77 -5.07 -3.01 21.78
N THR A 78 -4.54 -3.24 22.99
CA THR A 78 -4.40 -2.21 24.04
C THR A 78 -2.98 -1.64 24.13
N SER A 79 -2.03 -2.14 23.34
CA SER A 79 -0.59 -1.85 23.47
C SER A 79 -0.24 -0.41 23.10
N ASN A 80 -1.00 0.21 22.19
CA ASN A 80 -0.78 1.59 21.74
C ASN A 80 -1.55 2.64 22.56
N LEU A 81 -2.26 2.24 23.62
CA LEU A 81 -2.88 3.19 24.54
C LEU A 81 -1.80 3.89 25.39
N VAL A 82 -2.15 5.03 25.98
CA VAL A 82 -1.26 5.72 26.92
C VAL A 82 -0.98 4.78 28.11
N GLY A 83 0.30 4.45 28.33
CA GLY A 83 0.71 3.47 29.34
C GLY A 83 0.54 2.00 28.91
N GLY A 84 0.25 1.74 27.64
CA GLY A 84 0.20 0.39 27.07
C GLY A 84 1.56 -0.30 27.11
N LEU A 85 1.51 -1.63 27.27
CA LEU A 85 2.71 -2.47 27.37
C LEU A 85 3.07 -3.07 26.01
N ARG A 86 4.37 -3.23 25.75
CA ARG A 86 4.92 -4.01 24.63
C ARG A 86 4.37 -3.63 23.23
N PRO A 87 4.34 -2.35 22.83
CA PRO A 87 3.82 -1.94 21.52
C PRO A 87 4.67 -2.48 20.35
N SER A 88 6.00 -2.53 20.51
CA SER A 88 6.92 -3.03 19.50
C SER A 88 6.72 -4.53 19.24
N GLU A 89 6.67 -5.34 20.30
CA GLU A 89 6.52 -6.78 20.21
C GLU A 89 5.16 -7.16 19.60
N THR A 90 4.09 -6.48 20.03
CA THR A 90 2.75 -6.67 19.46
C THR A 90 2.73 -6.38 17.95
N ALA A 91 3.45 -5.34 17.50
CA ALA A 91 3.53 -5.00 16.08
C ALA A 91 4.31 -6.06 15.27
N VAL A 92 5.39 -6.60 15.83
CA VAL A 92 6.16 -7.69 15.19
C VAL A 92 5.32 -8.95 15.08
N ASP A 93 4.60 -9.31 16.14
CA ASP A 93 3.71 -10.47 16.15
C ASP A 93 2.58 -10.32 15.10
N ASP A 94 1.95 -9.15 15.03
CA ASP A 94 0.88 -8.88 14.06
C ASP A 94 1.37 -8.99 12.62
N GLU A 95 2.57 -8.46 12.31
CA GLU A 95 3.18 -8.57 10.98
C GLU A 95 3.59 -10.01 10.66
N PHE A 96 4.10 -10.76 11.63
CA PHE A 96 4.40 -12.17 11.49
C PHE A 96 3.15 -12.99 11.15
N ILE A 97 2.06 -12.80 11.90
CA ILE A 97 0.78 -13.48 11.64
C ILE A 97 0.29 -13.16 10.22
N ARG A 98 0.35 -11.89 9.78
CA ARG A 98 -0.08 -11.49 8.43
C ARG A 98 0.71 -12.21 7.35
N ARG A 99 2.04 -12.25 7.47
CA ARG A 99 2.92 -12.92 6.50
C ARG A 99 2.71 -14.43 6.49
N PHE A 100 2.61 -15.02 7.68
CA PHE A 100 2.39 -16.45 7.82
C PHE A 100 1.05 -16.89 7.22
N VAL A 101 -0.04 -16.19 7.55
CA VAL A 101 -1.38 -16.48 7.02
C VAL A 101 -1.42 -16.24 5.51
N THR A 102 -0.85 -15.15 5.00
CA THR A 102 -0.81 -14.88 3.55
C THR A 102 0.00 -15.94 2.78
N GLY A 103 1.08 -16.46 3.38
CA GLY A 103 1.91 -17.50 2.78
C GLY A 103 1.26 -18.89 2.81
N THR A 104 0.62 -19.25 3.92
CA THR A 104 -0.06 -20.54 4.07
C THR A 104 -1.36 -20.61 3.27
N TRP A 105 -2.15 -19.54 3.31
CA TRP A 105 -3.41 -19.38 2.58
C TRP A 105 -3.20 -18.69 1.22
N HIS A 106 -2.40 -19.33 0.36
CA HIS A 106 -1.98 -18.81 -0.94
C HIS A 106 -3.16 -18.36 -1.82
N ASN A 107 -3.28 -17.05 -2.05
CA ASN A 107 -4.31 -16.43 -2.92
C ASN A 107 -5.76 -16.80 -2.55
N LEU A 108 -6.02 -17.19 -1.29
CA LEU A 108 -7.37 -17.50 -0.80
C LEU A 108 -8.02 -16.30 -0.10
N PHE A 109 -7.22 -15.49 0.60
CA PHE A 109 -7.73 -14.27 1.23
C PHE A 109 -8.05 -13.21 0.17
N LEU A 110 -9.27 -12.70 0.25
CA LEU A 110 -9.77 -11.64 -0.63
C LEU A 110 -9.66 -10.25 0.03
N SER A 111 -9.85 -10.20 1.35
CA SER A 111 -9.71 -8.99 2.16
C SER A 111 -8.35 -8.94 2.85
N GLU A 112 -8.01 -7.76 3.39
CA GLU A 112 -6.94 -7.66 4.36
C GLU A 112 -7.31 -8.44 5.64
N ILE A 113 -6.30 -8.99 6.31
CA ILE A 113 -6.46 -9.79 7.54
C ILE A 113 -6.75 -8.85 8.71
N ILE A 114 -7.76 -9.15 9.51
CA ILE A 114 -8.12 -8.39 10.70
C ILE A 114 -7.66 -9.16 11.93
N ILE A 115 -6.90 -8.53 12.81
CA ILE A 115 -6.39 -9.14 14.04
C ILE A 115 -7.07 -8.46 15.22
N LYS A 116 -7.69 -9.24 16.10
CA LYS A 116 -8.33 -8.77 17.33
C LYS A 116 -7.68 -9.46 18.51
N ARG A 117 -7.09 -8.69 19.42
CA ARG A 117 -6.51 -9.21 20.66
C ARG A 117 -7.47 -8.93 21.81
N GLN A 118 -7.95 -9.99 22.44
CA GLN A 118 -8.81 -9.92 23.61
C GLN A 118 -8.10 -10.65 24.76
N HIS A 119 -7.43 -9.90 25.63
CA HIS A 119 -6.52 -10.47 26.63
C HIS A 119 -5.50 -11.42 25.96
N ASN A 120 -5.31 -12.63 26.49
CA ASN A 120 -4.44 -13.66 25.96
C ASN A 120 -5.07 -14.46 24.80
N LEU A 121 -6.14 -13.98 24.16
CA LEU A 121 -6.73 -14.64 22.99
C LEU A 121 -6.49 -13.77 21.75
N ILE A 122 -5.87 -14.36 20.74
CA ILE A 122 -5.73 -13.73 19.42
C ILE A 122 -6.79 -14.29 18.49
N ARG A 123 -7.67 -13.43 17.98
CA ARG A 123 -8.68 -13.77 16.98
C ARG A 123 -8.25 -13.18 15.64
N VAL A 124 -8.01 -14.04 14.67
CA VAL A 124 -7.64 -13.65 13.31
C VAL A 124 -8.85 -13.83 12.42
N ALA A 125 -9.34 -12.74 11.83
CA ALA A 125 -10.52 -12.72 11.00
C ALA A 125 -10.19 -12.33 9.56
N GLY A 126 -10.95 -12.86 8.61
CA GLY A 126 -10.87 -12.41 7.23
C GLY A 126 -11.82 -13.12 6.28
N ILE A 127 -11.90 -12.59 5.06
CA ILE A 127 -12.77 -13.09 4.00
C ILE A 127 -11.97 -13.96 3.04
N VAL A 128 -12.46 -15.17 2.80
CA VAL A 128 -11.78 -16.23 2.04
C VAL A 128 -12.61 -16.66 0.84
N HIS A 129 -11.97 -16.87 -0.30
CA HIS A 129 -12.57 -17.41 -1.51
C HIS A 129 -12.73 -18.94 -1.43
N ARG A 130 -13.87 -19.47 -1.87
CA ARG A 130 -14.17 -20.92 -1.93
C ARG A 130 -13.46 -21.66 -3.08
N GLY A 131 -12.16 -21.43 -3.27
CA GLY A 131 -11.37 -22.06 -4.33
C GLY A 131 -10.86 -23.48 -4.01
N ILE A 132 -11.02 -23.96 -2.78
CA ILE A 132 -10.50 -25.23 -2.29
C ILE A 132 -11.62 -26.03 -1.61
N PRO A 133 -11.62 -27.38 -1.70
CA PRO A 133 -12.61 -28.21 -0.99
C PRO A 133 -12.58 -27.98 0.52
N ALA A 134 -13.76 -28.01 1.15
CA ALA A 134 -13.94 -27.73 2.57
C ALA A 134 -13.03 -28.54 3.49
N ARG A 135 -12.76 -29.82 3.17
CA ARG A 135 -11.84 -30.68 3.94
C ARG A 135 -10.44 -30.08 4.09
N LYS A 136 -9.87 -29.54 3.01
CA LYS A 136 -8.55 -28.88 3.04
C LYS A 136 -8.63 -27.54 3.78
N MET A 137 -9.76 -26.83 3.66
CA MET A 137 -10.00 -25.59 4.41
C MET A 137 -9.94 -25.86 5.93
N TYR A 138 -10.68 -26.85 6.43
CA TYR A 138 -10.67 -27.22 7.84
C TYR A 138 -9.31 -27.73 8.32
N PHE A 139 -8.58 -28.45 7.47
CA PHE A 139 -7.20 -28.84 7.76
C PHE A 139 -6.29 -27.61 7.94
N LEU A 140 -6.37 -26.63 7.02
CA LEU A 140 -5.58 -25.42 7.12
C LEU A 140 -5.93 -24.61 8.37
N ILE A 141 -7.21 -24.51 8.73
CA ILE A 141 -7.66 -23.85 9.97
C ILE A 141 -6.93 -24.46 11.18
N GLY A 142 -7.06 -25.77 11.38
CA GLY A 142 -6.43 -26.46 12.51
C GLY A 142 -4.90 -26.36 12.48
N TYR A 143 -4.28 -26.50 11.30
CA TYR A 143 -2.83 -26.33 11.14
C TYR A 143 -2.37 -24.94 11.61
N THR A 144 -3.06 -23.89 11.18
CA THR A 144 -2.68 -22.52 11.54
C THR A 144 -2.99 -22.15 12.99
N GLU A 145 -4.09 -22.64 13.56
CA GLU A 145 -4.42 -22.42 14.98
C GLU A 145 -3.40 -23.08 15.89
N GLU A 146 -3.10 -24.37 15.67
CA GLU A 146 -2.14 -25.11 16.50
C GLU A 146 -0.73 -24.55 16.37
N LEU A 147 -0.21 -24.37 15.15
CA LEU A 147 1.17 -23.92 14.95
C LEU A 147 1.42 -22.53 15.55
N LEU A 148 0.50 -21.58 15.32
CA LEU A 148 0.65 -20.24 15.87
C LEU A 148 0.43 -20.21 17.38
N SER A 149 -0.42 -21.09 17.91
CA SER A 149 -0.62 -21.23 19.35
C SER A 149 0.66 -21.68 20.05
N TYR A 150 1.36 -22.68 19.50
CA TYR A 150 2.66 -23.12 20.02
C TYR A 150 3.76 -22.07 19.85
N TRP A 151 3.77 -21.33 18.73
CA TRP A 151 4.82 -20.34 18.48
C TRP A 151 4.69 -19.11 19.39
N LEU A 152 3.48 -18.55 19.51
CA LEU A 152 3.21 -17.33 20.27
C LEU A 152 2.87 -17.60 21.75
N GLN A 153 2.77 -18.88 22.16
CA GLN A 153 2.42 -19.31 23.52
C GLN A 153 1.06 -18.75 23.98
N CYS A 154 0.13 -18.61 23.03
CA CYS A 154 -1.14 -17.92 23.21
C CYS A 154 -2.21 -18.62 22.36
N PRO A 155 -3.40 -18.91 22.88
CA PRO A 155 -4.47 -19.48 22.08
C PRO A 155 -4.83 -18.55 20.92
N LEU A 156 -4.92 -19.11 19.71
CA LEU A 156 -5.31 -18.42 18.50
C LEU A 156 -6.57 -19.05 17.92
N LYS A 157 -7.52 -18.20 17.51
CA LYS A 157 -8.76 -18.62 16.84
C LYS A 157 -8.91 -17.94 15.49
N LEU A 158 -9.24 -18.71 14.47
CA LEU A 158 -9.52 -18.21 13.12
C LEU A 158 -11.02 -18.04 12.87
N GLU A 159 -11.39 -16.86 12.39
CA GLU A 159 -12.76 -16.48 12.07
C GLU A 159 -12.87 -16.15 10.60
N LEU A 160 -13.14 -17.18 9.81
CA LEU A 160 -13.17 -17.08 8.36
C LEU A 160 -14.61 -16.95 7.87
N GLN A 161 -14.83 -15.95 7.02
CA GLN A 161 -16.07 -15.83 6.24
C GLN A 161 -15.79 -16.24 4.80
N THR A 162 -16.59 -17.15 4.24
CA THR A 162 -16.40 -17.63 2.88
C THR A 162 -17.26 -16.87 1.88
N VAL A 163 -16.72 -16.65 0.68
CA VAL A 163 -17.38 -15.98 -0.44
C VAL A 163 -17.18 -16.81 -1.71
N ASP A 164 -18.19 -16.86 -2.58
CA ASP A 164 -18.09 -17.61 -3.85
C ASP A 164 -17.13 -16.91 -4.80
N ASP A 165 -17.44 -15.66 -5.18
CA ASP A 165 -16.70 -14.96 -6.20
C ASP A 165 -15.87 -13.81 -5.63
N ARG A 166 -14.69 -13.58 -6.22
CA ARG A 166 -13.85 -12.42 -5.88
C ARG A 166 -14.56 -11.09 -6.15
N LYS A 167 -15.55 -11.08 -7.05
CA LYS A 167 -16.33 -9.91 -7.44
C LYS A 167 -17.19 -9.38 -6.29
N ASP A 168 -17.63 -10.25 -5.38
CA ASP A 168 -18.55 -9.88 -4.29
C ASP A 168 -17.86 -8.99 -3.24
N VAL A 169 -16.53 -9.02 -3.18
CA VAL A 169 -15.73 -8.20 -2.25
C VAL A 169 -15.28 -6.87 -2.91
N VAL A 170 -15.55 -6.69 -4.20
CA VAL A 170 -15.17 -5.48 -4.93
C VAL A 170 -16.10 -4.34 -4.57
N PHE A 171 -15.52 -3.23 -4.10
CA PHE A 171 -16.26 -2.03 -3.74
C PHE A 171 -16.36 -1.04 -4.91
N LYS A 172 -15.24 -0.79 -5.59
CA LYS A 172 -15.20 0.14 -6.74
C LYS A 172 -14.12 -0.25 -7.75
N TYR A 173 -14.31 0.22 -8.98
CA TYR A 173 -13.33 0.13 -10.05
C TYR A 173 -12.63 1.48 -10.23
N ILE A 174 -11.32 1.45 -10.47
CA ILE A 174 -10.47 2.65 -10.70
C ILE A 174 -9.62 2.51 -11.95
#